data_AF-A0A3M7ECT0-F1
#
_entry.id   AF-A0A3M7ECT0-F1
#
_cell.length_a   1.000
_cell.length_b   1.000
_cell.length_c   1.000
_cell.angle_alpha   90.00
_cell.angle_beta   90.00
_cell.angle_gamma   90.00
#
_symmetry.space_group_name_H-M   'P 1'
#
loop_
_entity.id
_entity.type
_entity.pdbx_description
1 polymer ?
#
loop_
_entity_poly.entity_id
_entity_poly.type
_entity_poly.pdbx_seq_one_letter_code
_entity_poly.pdbx_strand_id
1 'polypeptide(L)'
;MSALLANMKHTAQAVCDGYEKWEIDAIQVADQVFDVDEKRAALHVFGSASSPVGKYEQEYSWFLTFNEDGTKVKRIEEMIDSAYLAEFFKRLHDYVEGGGGKGEAWAES
;
A
#
# COMPACT_ATOMS: atom_id res chain seq x y z
N MET A 1 8.34 -12.50 23.64
CA MET A 1 7.39 -12.04 22.61
C MET A 1 6.36 -13.15 22.41
N SER A 2 5.06 -12.87 22.45
CA SER A 2 4.03 -13.92 22.28
C SER A 2 4.03 -14.43 20.83
N ALA A 3 3.62 -15.69 20.61
CA ALA A 3 3.50 -16.27 19.26
C ALA A 3 2.55 -15.45 18.37
N LEU A 4 1.47 -14.92 18.95
CA LEU A 4 0.51 -14.06 18.26
C LEU A 4 1.17 -12.78 17.71
N LEU A 5 1.93 -12.05 18.53
CA LEU A 5 2.62 -10.83 18.07
C LEU A 5 3.66 -11.13 16.99
N ALA A 6 4.36 -12.26 17.09
CA ALA A 6 5.29 -12.69 16.03
C ALA A 6 4.56 -12.94 14.71
N ASN A 7 3.43 -13.63 14.75
CA ASN A 7 2.59 -13.89 13.57
C ASN A 7 2.05 -12.58 12.98
N MET A 8 1.51 -11.68 13.82
CA MET A 8 1.00 -10.37 13.36
C MET A 8 2.08 -9.56 12.65
N LYS A 9 3.30 -9.50 13.20
CA LYS A 9 4.43 -8.81 12.57
C LYS A 9 4.84 -9.45 11.25
N HIS A 10 4.93 -10.78 11.22
CA HIS A 10 5.27 -11.51 10.00
C HIS A 10 4.23 -11.28 8.90
N THR A 11 2.95 -11.36 9.26
CA THR A 11 1.83 -11.13 8.35
C THR A 11 1.78 -9.67 7.88
N ALA A 12 2.01 -8.68 8.74
CA ALA A 12 2.09 -7.28 8.35
C ALA A 12 3.24 -7.01 7.37
N GLN A 13 4.41 -7.62 7.61
CA GLN A 13 5.52 -7.55 6.67
C GLN A 13 5.15 -8.18 5.32
N ALA A 14 4.49 -9.34 5.33
CA ALA A 14 4.05 -10.00 4.10
C ALA A 14 3.04 -9.14 3.29
N VAL A 15 2.26 -8.26 3.93
CA VAL A 15 1.43 -7.27 3.24
C VAL A 15 2.32 -6.22 2.54
N CYS A 16 3.33 -5.68 3.23
CA CYS A 16 4.28 -4.73 2.64
C CYS A 16 5.00 -5.34 1.43
N ASP A 17 5.54 -6.54 1.59
CA ASP A 17 6.23 -7.29 0.52
C ASP A 17 5.28 -7.63 -0.66
N GLY A 18 3.98 -7.73 -0.39
CA GLY A 18 2.96 -7.94 -1.41
C GLY A 18 2.78 -6.71 -2.31
N TYR A 19 2.77 -5.50 -1.73
CA TYR A 19 2.67 -4.25 -2.48
C TYR A 19 3.90 -4.04 -3.38
N GLU A 20 5.09 -4.42 -2.92
CA GLU A 20 6.31 -4.32 -3.74
C GLU A 20 6.28 -5.19 -5.02
N LYS A 21 5.44 -6.24 -5.02
CA LYS A 21 5.23 -7.08 -6.20
C LYS A 21 4.16 -6.54 -7.15
N TRP A 22 3.36 -5.58 -6.71
CA TRP A 22 2.27 -4.94 -7.47
C TRP A 22 2.73 -3.61 -8.09
N GLU A 23 3.94 -3.59 -8.64
CA GLU A 23 4.51 -2.45 -9.37
C GLU A 23 4.74 -1.19 -8.53
N ILE A 24 4.71 -1.31 -7.19
CA ILE A 24 5.30 -0.31 -6.29
C ILE A 24 6.77 -0.68 -6.09
N ASP A 25 7.70 0.16 -6.57
CA ASP A 25 9.14 -0.13 -6.52
C ASP A 25 9.69 -0.30 -5.09
N ALA A 26 9.10 0.38 -4.11
CA ALA A 26 9.51 0.27 -2.71
C ALA A 26 8.38 0.62 -1.74
N ILE A 27 8.30 -0.14 -0.65
CA ILE A 27 7.45 0.14 0.52
C ILE A 27 8.33 0.34 1.75
N GLN A 28 8.28 1.53 2.36
CA GLN A 28 9.02 1.86 3.56
C GLN A 28 8.06 2.05 4.74
N VAL A 29 8.17 1.20 5.75
CA VAL A 29 7.48 1.37 7.03
C VAL A 29 8.27 2.37 7.89
N ALA A 30 7.69 3.54 8.16
CA ALA A 30 8.29 4.58 8.99
C ALA A 30 8.01 4.36 10.48
N ASP A 31 6.79 3.93 10.82
CA ASP A 31 6.39 3.58 12.18
C ASP A 31 5.29 2.51 12.19
N GLN A 32 5.17 1.78 13.30
CA GLN A 32 4.18 0.72 13.45
C GLN A 32 3.80 0.48 14.92
N VAL A 33 2.50 0.32 15.16
CA VAL A 33 1.93 -0.02 16.46
C VAL A 33 1.11 -1.29 16.32
N PHE A 34 1.27 -2.22 17.27
CA PHE A 34 0.51 -3.47 17.33
C PHE A 34 -0.32 -3.51 18.61
N ASP A 35 -1.63 -3.62 18.46
CA ASP A 35 -2.57 -3.94 19.53
C ASP A 35 -2.85 -5.45 19.48
N VAL A 36 -2.14 -6.18 20.33
CA VAL A 36 -2.16 -7.65 20.34
C VAL A 36 -3.50 -8.18 20.87
N ASP A 37 -4.11 -7.48 21.82
CA ASP A 37 -5.34 -7.91 22.46
C ASP A 37 -6.51 -7.80 21.47
N GLU A 38 -6.54 -6.72 20.69
CA GLU A 38 -7.56 -6.50 19.65
C GLU A 38 -7.21 -7.15 18.30
N LYS A 39 -6.01 -7.76 18.16
CA LYS A 39 -5.47 -8.27 16.89
C LYS A 39 -5.52 -7.22 15.78
N ARG A 40 -5.00 -6.03 16.07
CA ARG A 40 -4.90 -4.92 15.11
C ARG A 40 -3.49 -4.35 15.03
N ALA A 41 -3.18 -3.71 13.90
CA ALA A 41 -1.98 -2.92 13.75
C ALA A 41 -2.27 -1.63 12.99
N ALA A 42 -1.52 -0.59 13.30
CA ALA A 42 -1.46 0.65 12.53
C ALA A 42 -0.02 0.84 12.03
N LEU A 43 0.15 1.10 10.74
CA LEU A 43 1.44 1.32 10.11
C LEU A 43 1.42 2.68 9.41
N HIS A 44 2.48 3.47 9.59
CA HIS A 44 2.77 4.64 8.77
C HIS A 44 3.78 4.23 7.69
N VAL A 45 3.40 4.34 6.43
CA VAL A 45 4.09 3.72 5.30
C VAL A 45 4.26 4.72 4.16
N PHE A 46 5.42 4.71 3.51
CA PHE A 46 5.67 5.42 2.27
C PHE A 46 5.84 4.43 1.13
N GLY A 47 5.10 4.63 0.04
CA GLY A 47 5.25 3.88 -1.20
C GLY A 47 5.87 4.74 -2.29
N SER A 48 6.74 4.16 -3.12
CA SER A 48 7.25 4.84 -4.31
C SER A 48 7.30 3.93 -5.51
N ALA A 49 7.03 4.49 -6.69
CA ALA A 49 7.08 3.77 -7.95
C ALA A 49 7.49 4.67 -9.11
N SER A 50 7.94 4.07 -10.20
CA SER A 50 8.20 4.75 -11.47
C SER A 50 6.95 4.69 -12.36
N SER A 51 6.59 5.80 -13.00
CA SER A 51 5.46 5.84 -13.94
C SER A 51 5.79 6.65 -15.19
N PRO A 52 5.01 6.51 -16.28
CA PRO A 52 5.16 7.33 -17.49
C PRO A 52 5.03 8.84 -17.24
N VAL A 53 4.41 9.24 -16.13
CA VAL A 53 4.18 10.65 -15.74
C VAL A 53 5.10 11.11 -14.61
N GLY A 54 6.23 10.42 -14.44
CA GLY A 54 7.24 10.68 -13.44
C GLY A 54 7.08 9.79 -12.20
N LYS A 55 7.80 10.15 -11.13
CA LYS A 55 7.79 9.39 -9.89
C LYS A 55 6.42 9.46 -9.21
N TYR A 56 5.93 8.30 -8.77
CA TYR A 56 4.85 8.16 -7.80
C TYR A 56 5.46 8.05 -6.40
N GLU A 57 4.98 8.85 -5.46
CA GLU A 57 5.39 8.87 -4.06
C GLU A 57 4.16 9.09 -3.21
N GLN A 58 3.79 8.13 -2.38
CA GLN A 58 2.56 8.20 -1.61
C GLN A 58 2.80 7.89 -0.14
N GLU A 59 2.17 8.67 0.73
CA GLU A 59 2.08 8.40 2.16
C GLU A 59 0.77 7.67 2.46
N TYR A 60 0.89 6.62 3.26
CA TYR A 60 -0.21 5.77 3.69
C TYR A 60 -0.22 5.64 5.22
N SER A 61 -1.41 5.60 5.79
CA SER A 61 -1.65 4.97 7.09
C SER A 61 -2.49 3.72 6.89
N TRP A 62 -1.92 2.56 7.20
CA TRP A 62 -2.59 1.26 7.07
C TRP A 62 -3.08 0.78 8.43
N PHE A 63 -4.35 0.38 8.49
CA PHE A 63 -4.93 -0.29 9.64
C PHE A 63 -5.25 -1.74 9.27
N LEU A 64 -4.56 -2.66 9.91
CA LEU A 64 -4.70 -4.09 9.68
C LEU A 64 -5.53 -4.71 10.80
N THR A 65 -6.50 -5.55 10.43
CA THR A 65 -7.21 -6.42 11.38
C THR A 65 -6.85 -7.87 11.06
N PHE A 66 -6.32 -8.60 12.04
CA PHE A 66 -5.87 -9.98 11.86
C PHE A 66 -6.94 -10.99 12.25
N ASN A 67 -6.72 -12.25 11.89
CA ASN A 67 -7.44 -13.39 12.46
C ASN A 67 -6.89 -13.74 13.86
N GLU A 68 -7.53 -14.71 14.52
CA GLU A 68 -7.26 -15.05 15.93
C GLU A 68 -5.79 -15.35 16.25
N ASP A 69 -5.10 -16.04 15.34
CA ASP A 69 -3.71 -16.47 15.50
C ASP A 69 -2.69 -15.51 14.84
N GLY A 70 -3.14 -14.42 14.23
CA GLY A 70 -2.29 -13.42 13.59
C GLY A 70 -1.68 -13.83 12.24
N THR A 71 -2.06 -14.98 11.68
CA THR A 71 -1.45 -15.52 10.44
C THR A 71 -2.09 -15.00 9.15
N LYS A 72 -3.22 -14.29 9.26
CA LYS A 72 -3.95 -13.72 8.12
C LYS A 72 -4.49 -12.33 8.45
N VAL A 73 -4.50 -11.46 7.45
CA VAL A 73 -5.26 -10.20 7.51
C VAL A 73 -6.69 -10.45 7.05
N LYS A 74 -7.66 -10.04 7.86
CA LYS A 74 -9.09 -10.10 7.55
C LYS A 74 -9.61 -8.80 6.94
N ARG A 75 -8.93 -7.68 7.22
CA ARG A 75 -9.29 -6.35 6.73
C ARG A 75 -8.05 -5.47 6.67
N ILE A 76 -7.95 -4.72 5.57
CA ILE A 76 -7.01 -3.60 5.39
C ILE A 76 -7.87 -2.36 5.22
N GLU A 77 -7.57 -1.31 5.98
CA GLU A 77 -8.12 0.03 5.77
C GLU A 77 -6.94 0.96 5.51
N GLU A 78 -7.01 1.75 4.44
CA GLU A 78 -5.93 2.65 4.03
C GLU A 78 -6.42 4.09 4.06
N MET A 79 -5.71 4.93 4.78
CA MET A 79 -5.78 6.37 4.62
C MET A 79 -4.59 6.79 3.77
N ILE A 80 -4.82 7.61 2.75
CA ILE A 80 -3.81 8.00 1.77
C ILE A 80 -3.77 9.52 1.65
N ASP A 81 -2.62 10.08 1.26
CA ASP A 81 -2.58 11.48 0.85
C ASP A 81 -3.35 11.65 -0.47
N SER A 82 -4.60 12.06 -0.33
CA SER A 82 -5.53 12.27 -1.43
C SER A 82 -5.21 13.51 -2.25
N ALA A 83 -4.52 14.51 -1.68
CA ALA A 83 -4.10 15.69 -2.42
C ALA A 83 -2.99 15.32 -3.40
N TYR A 84 -1.97 14.57 -2.94
CA TYR A 84 -0.94 14.04 -3.82
C TYR A 84 -1.55 13.16 -4.93
N LEU A 85 -2.45 12.24 -4.54
CA LEU A 85 -3.05 11.32 -5.49
C LEU A 85 -3.87 12.05 -6.56
N ALA A 86 -4.61 13.11 -6.20
CA ALA A 86 -5.35 13.93 -7.15
C ALA A 86 -4.42 14.63 -8.17
N GLU A 87 -3.30 15.17 -7.72
CA GLU A 87 -2.30 15.79 -8.61
C GLU A 87 -1.61 14.76 -9.51
N PHE A 88 -1.32 13.57 -8.99
CA PHE A 88 -0.77 12.47 -9.77
C PHE A 88 -1.76 12.00 -10.85
N PHE A 89 -3.03 11.78 -10.50
CA PHE A 89 -4.06 11.39 -11.48
C PHE A 89 -4.30 12.44 -12.55
N LYS A 90 -4.18 13.74 -12.23
CA LYS A 90 -4.23 14.78 -13.26
C LYS A 90 -3.13 14.61 -14.30
N ARG A 91 -1.89 14.38 -13.87
CA ARG A 91 -0.76 14.13 -14.79
C ARG A 91 -1.00 12.88 -15.63
N LEU A 92 -1.50 11.81 -15.00
CA LEU A 92 -1.82 10.55 -15.69
C LEU A 92 -2.93 10.75 -16.73
N HIS A 93 -3.98 11.50 -16.40
CA HIS A 93 -5.06 11.86 -17.30
C HIS A 93 -4.54 12.60 -18.53
N ASP A 94 -3.74 13.66 -18.32
CA ASP A 94 -3.14 14.45 -19.41
C ASP A 94 -2.26 13.58 -20.34
N TYR A 95 -1.52 12.62 -19.77
CA TYR A 95 -0.72 11.65 -20.53
C TYR A 95 -1.59 10.71 -21.39
N VAL A 96 -2.69 10.20 -20.84
CA VAL A 96 -3.63 9.33 -21.57
C VAL A 96 -4.33 10.11 -22.69
N GLU A 97 -4.81 11.33 -22.42
CA GLU A 97 -5.40 12.20 -23.46
C GLU A 97 -4.40 12.53 -24.57
N GLY A 98 -3.12 12.67 -24.23
CA GLY A 98 -2.01 12.83 -25.18
C GLY A 98 -1.69 11.58 -26.01
N GLY A 99 -2.39 10.46 -25.79
CA GLY A 99 -2.20 9.21 -26.52
C GLY A 99 -1.22 8.23 -25.86
N GLY A 100 -0.78 8.51 -24.63
CA GLY A 100 -0.01 7.59 -23.81
C GLY A 100 -0.81 6.33 -23.45
N GLY A 101 -0.12 5.20 -23.27
CA GLY A 101 -0.75 3.92 -22.89
C GLY A 101 -1.47 3.17 -24.02
N LYS A 102 -1.45 3.66 -25.27
CA LYS A 102 -1.97 2.89 -26.42
C LYS A 102 -1.16 1.61 -26.63
N GLY A 103 -1.75 0.47 -26.28
CA GLY A 103 -1.16 -0.88 -26.38
C GLY A 103 -1.05 -1.63 -25.05
N GLU A 104 -1.38 -0.99 -23.93
CA GLU A 104 -1.40 -1.61 -22.60
C GLU A 104 -2.80 -2.11 -22.23
N ALA A 105 -2.87 -3.19 -21.43
CA ALA A 105 -4.08 -3.98 -21.17
C ALA A 105 -5.24 -3.24 -20.45
N TRP A 106 -5.02 -1.99 -20.03
CA TRP A 106 -5.98 -1.17 -19.28
C TRP A 106 -6.86 -0.28 -20.16
N ALA A 107 -6.65 -0.26 -21.47
CA ALA A 107 -7.42 0.59 -22.40
C ALA A 107 -8.87 0.13 -22.64
N GLU A 108 -9.26 -1.06 -22.15
CA GLU A 108 -10.58 -1.65 -22.40
C GLU A 108 -11.38 -2.04 -21.13
N SER A 109 -10.98 -1.60 -19.93
CA SER A 109 -11.71 -1.89 -18.68
C SER A 109 -12.75 -0.84 -18.31
#